data_AF-A0A2U4F0Y9-F1
#
_entry.id   AF-A0A2U4F0Y9-F1
#
_cell.length_a   1.000
_cell.length_b   1.000
_cell.length_c   1.000
_cell.angle_alpha   90.00
_cell.angle_beta   90.00
_cell.angle_gamma   90.00
#
_symmetry.space_group_name_H-M   'P 1'
#
loop_
_entity.id
_entity.type
_entity.pdbx_description
1 polymer ?
#
loop_
_entity_poly.entity_id
_entity_poly.type
_entity_poly.pdbx_seq_one_letter_code
_entity_poly.pdbx_strand_id
1 'polypeptide(L)'
;MREKYKAKVILTKTDTDLMYNLNTGANSPRSPKTKVDIYSKDKDIIKLGDTSITILETPGHTPGCTSFIFPVKFRGKEYTAVLWVGTGLPKDRDSI
;
A
#
# COMPACT_ATOMS: atom_id res chain seq x y z
N MET A 1 13.90 -2.89 -5.74
CA MET A 1 13.04 -4.09 -5.84
C MET A 1 12.63 -4.39 -7.27
N ARG A 2 11.83 -3.51 -7.91
CA ARG A 2 11.37 -3.67 -9.30
C ARG A 2 12.50 -3.92 -10.30
N GLU A 3 13.51 -3.06 -10.36
CA GLU A 3 14.56 -3.15 -11.40
C GLU A 3 15.44 -4.40 -11.25
N LYS A 4 15.85 -4.68 -10.01
CA LYS A 4 16.75 -5.79 -9.65
C LYS A 4 16.06 -7.15 -9.70
N TYR A 5 14.83 -7.26 -9.18
CA TYR A 5 14.15 -8.54 -8.98
C TYR A 5 12.89 -8.72 -9.83
N LYS A 6 12.56 -7.73 -10.67
CA LYS A 6 11.35 -7.72 -11.52
C LYS A 6 10.04 -7.90 -10.74
N ALA A 7 10.06 -7.54 -9.45
CA ALA A 7 8.88 -7.58 -8.60
C ALA A 7 7.82 -6.62 -9.13
N LYS A 8 6.56 -7.10 -9.17
CA LYS A 8 5.41 -6.27 -9.52
C LYS A 8 5.08 -5.32 -8.37
N VAL A 9 4.73 -4.08 -8.71
CA VAL A 9 4.30 -3.05 -7.78
C VAL A 9 2.78 -2.95 -7.82
N ILE A 10 2.16 -3.05 -6.65
CA ILE A 10 0.72 -2.93 -6.45
C ILE A 10 0.49 -1.70 -5.58
N LEU A 11 -0.44 -0.83 -5.99
CA LEU A 11 -0.84 0.37 -5.25
C LEU A 11 -2.28 0.71 -5.64
N THR A 12 -3.03 1.44 -4.81
CA THR A 12 -4.33 1.97 -5.25
C THR A 12 -4.14 2.99 -6.37
N LYS A 13 -5.12 3.09 -7.28
CA LYS A 13 -5.08 4.14 -8.31
C LYS A 13 -5.03 5.53 -7.67
N THR A 14 -5.79 5.72 -6.59
CA THR A 14 -5.88 6.97 -5.83
C THR A 14 -4.51 7.45 -5.32
N ASP A 15 -3.75 6.60 -4.63
CA ASP A 15 -2.41 6.99 -4.16
C ASP A 15 -1.38 7.06 -5.28
N THR A 16 -1.60 6.34 -6.38
CA THR A 16 -0.77 6.51 -7.59
C THR A 16 -0.94 7.91 -8.16
N ASP A 17 -2.19 8.36 -8.33
CA ASP A 17 -2.49 9.70 -8.82
C ASP A 17 -1.93 10.76 -7.87
N LEU A 18 -2.10 10.59 -6.56
CA LEU A 18 -1.51 11.47 -5.54
C LEU A 18 0.02 11.54 -5.66
N MET A 19 0.69 10.39 -5.76
CA MET A 19 2.14 10.29 -5.88
C MET A 19 2.66 11.04 -7.11
N TYR A 20 1.95 10.99 -8.25
CA TYR A 20 2.39 11.64 -9.48
C TYR A 20 2.01 13.13 -9.54
N ASN A 21 0.87 13.53 -8.99
CA ASN A 21 0.33 14.88 -9.12
C ASN A 21 0.76 15.83 -7.98
N LEU A 22 1.03 15.31 -6.78
CA LEU A 22 1.56 16.10 -5.67
C LEU A 22 3.09 16.04 -5.68
N ASN A 23 3.76 17.18 -5.70
CA ASN A 23 5.23 17.26 -5.77
C ASN A 23 5.85 17.96 -4.54
N THR A 24 5.18 17.86 -3.39
CA THR A 24 5.60 18.44 -2.11
C THR A 24 5.64 17.36 -1.01
N GLY A 25 6.20 17.70 0.15
CA GLY A 25 6.20 16.82 1.32
C GLY A 25 6.83 15.44 1.06
N ALA A 26 6.08 14.38 1.34
CA ALA A 26 6.50 12.99 1.10
C ALA A 26 6.64 12.64 -0.40
N ASN A 27 5.94 13.36 -1.29
CA ASN A 27 5.96 13.15 -2.74
C ASN A 27 6.85 14.16 -3.51
N SER A 28 7.66 14.94 -2.80
CA SER A 28 8.62 15.88 -3.40
C SER A 28 9.66 15.19 -4.29
N PRO A 29 10.40 15.94 -5.16
CA PRO A 29 11.36 15.34 -6.09
C PRO A 29 12.47 14.49 -5.46
N ARG A 30 12.70 14.61 -4.14
CA ARG A 30 13.62 13.75 -3.39
C ARG A 30 13.15 12.29 -3.31
N SER A 31 11.85 12.05 -3.51
CA SER A 31 11.23 10.73 -3.38
C SER A 31 11.15 10.07 -4.76
N PRO A 32 11.86 8.96 -5.01
CA PRO A 32 11.81 8.28 -6.29
C PRO A 32 10.41 7.70 -6.52
N LYS A 33 9.84 7.97 -7.71
CA LYS A 33 8.55 7.42 -8.12
C LYS A 33 8.78 6.15 -8.95
N THR A 34 8.02 5.09 -8.68
CA THR A 34 8.08 3.83 -9.44
C THR A 34 6.81 3.63 -10.25
N LYS A 35 6.93 2.97 -11.41
CA LYS A 35 5.76 2.50 -12.15
C LYS A 35 4.99 1.47 -11.33
N VAL A 36 3.67 1.65 -11.29
CA VAL A 36 2.69 0.70 -10.72
C VAL A 36 2.25 -0.27 -11.82
N ASP A 37 2.21 -1.57 -11.51
CA ASP A 37 1.81 -2.61 -12.47
C ASP A 37 0.36 -3.03 -12.32
N ILE A 38 -0.16 -3.00 -11.09
CA ILE A 38 -1.51 -3.46 -10.75
C ILE A 38 -2.14 -2.45 -9.80
N TYR A 39 -3.37 -2.04 -10.12
CA TYR A 39 -4.17 -1.22 -9.22
C TYR A 39 -5.05 -2.09 -8.34
N SER A 40 -4.83 -2.02 -7.03
CA SER A 40 -5.66 -2.71 -6.04
C SER A 40 -6.92 -1.92 -5.71
N LYS A 41 -7.92 -2.64 -5.22
CA LYS A 41 -9.16 -2.13 -4.63
C LYS A 41 -9.39 -2.73 -3.24
N ASP A 42 -10.29 -2.12 -2.48
CA ASP A 42 -10.75 -2.67 -1.20
C ASP A 42 -11.19 -4.14 -1.34
N LYS A 43 -10.73 -4.97 -0.40
CA LYS A 43 -10.96 -6.42 -0.31
C LYS A 43 -10.34 -7.27 -1.43
N ASP A 44 -9.53 -6.69 -2.30
CA ASP A 44 -8.72 -7.50 -3.22
C ASP A 44 -7.80 -8.45 -2.45
N ILE A 45 -7.56 -9.62 -3.04
CA ILE A 45 -6.67 -10.64 -2.50
C ILE A 45 -5.45 -10.77 -3.39
N ILE A 46 -4.27 -10.48 -2.83
CA ILE A 46 -3.00 -10.82 -3.46
C ILE A 46 -2.66 -12.25 -3.04
N LYS A 47 -2.55 -13.15 -4.01
CA LYS A 47 -2.13 -14.53 -3.76
C LYS A 47 -0.75 -14.79 -4.37
N LEU A 48 0.16 -15.32 -3.56
CA LEU A 48 1.48 -15.79 -3.99
C LEU A 48 1.74 -17.18 -3.39
N GLY A 49 1.71 -18.21 -4.23
CA GLY A 49 1.70 -19.60 -3.77
C GLY A 49 0.51 -19.85 -2.84
N ASP A 50 0.78 -20.33 -1.64
CA ASP A 50 -0.24 -20.62 -0.62
C ASP A 50 -0.56 -19.43 0.29
N THR A 51 0.15 -18.31 0.16
CA THR A 51 -0.10 -17.12 0.98
C THR A 51 -1.09 -16.20 0.29
N SER A 52 -2.14 -15.83 1.02
CA SER A 52 -3.12 -14.83 0.62
C SER A 52 -3.03 -13.62 1.54
N ILE A 53 -2.98 -12.44 0.93
CA ILE A 53 -3.01 -11.15 1.63
C ILE A 53 -4.28 -10.44 1.19
N THR A 54 -5.17 -10.13 2.13
CA THR A 54 -6.34 -9.29 1.88
C THR A 54 -5.96 -7.84 2.06
N ILE A 55 -6.29 -7.00 1.08
CA ILE A 55 -6.13 -5.56 1.12
C ILE A 55 -7.40 -4.95 1.69
N LEU A 56 -7.25 -4.00 2.62
CA LEU A 56 -8.33 -3.17 3.11
C LEU A 56 -8.01 -1.71 2.82
N GLU A 57 -8.86 -1.00 2.10
CA GLU A 57 -8.72 0.45 1.97
C GLU A 57 -9.09 1.11 3.30
N THR A 58 -8.16 1.89 3.84
CA THR A 58 -8.28 2.58 5.12
C THR A 58 -7.87 4.04 4.93
N PRO A 59 -8.67 4.83 4.18
CA PRO A 59 -8.33 6.20 3.82
C PRO A 59 -8.24 7.12 5.04
N GLY A 60 -7.44 8.18 4.93
CA GLY A 60 -7.26 9.20 5.97
C GLY A 60 -5.82 9.68 6.06
N HIS A 61 -4.87 8.75 6.27
CA HIS A 61 -3.43 9.06 6.23
C HIS A 61 -3.00 9.52 4.83
N THR A 62 -3.53 8.84 3.82
CA THR A 62 -3.61 9.25 2.41
C THR A 62 -5.00 8.84 1.88
N PRO A 63 -5.51 9.45 0.80
CA PRO A 63 -6.80 9.08 0.22
C PRO A 63 -6.89 7.64 -0.27
N GLY A 64 -5.78 7.03 -0.69
CA GLY A 64 -5.71 5.65 -1.17
C GLY A 64 -5.00 4.69 -0.21
N CYS A 65 -4.86 5.07 1.06
CA CYS A 65 -4.18 4.28 2.10
C CYS A 65 -4.78 2.87 2.24
N THR A 66 -3.94 1.85 2.41
CA THR A 66 -4.38 0.45 2.57
C THR A 66 -3.73 -0.24 3.76
N SER A 67 -4.53 -0.97 4.53
CA SER A 67 -4.10 -1.95 5.54
C SER A 67 -4.13 -3.37 4.97
N PHE A 68 -3.46 -4.32 5.62
CA PHE A 68 -3.36 -5.70 5.13
C PHE A 68 -3.68 -6.73 6.21
N ILE A 69 -4.40 -7.79 5.82
CA ILE A 69 -4.67 -8.96 6.65
C ILE A 69 -4.06 -10.19 6.00
N PHE A 70 -3.28 -10.96 6.75
CA PHE A 70 -2.64 -12.17 6.23
C PHE A 70 -2.33 -13.18 7.33
N PRO A 71 -2.32 -14.49 7.01
CA PRO A 71 -1.94 -15.52 7.96
C PRO A 71 -0.43 -15.46 8.24
N VAL A 72 -0.04 -15.73 9.48
CA VAL A 72 1.35 -15.90 9.92
C VAL A 72 1.47 -17.14 10.79
N LYS A 73 2.66 -17.74 10.80
CA LYS A 73 2.99 -18.88 11.67
C LYS A 73 3.96 -18.44 12.74
N PHE A 74 3.63 -18.69 13.99
CA PHE A 74 4.52 -18.46 15.12
C PHE A 74 4.55 -19.70 16.01
N ARG A 75 5.74 -20.28 16.21
CA ARG A 75 5.95 -21.51 16.99
C ARG A 75 5.00 -22.65 16.61
N GLY A 76 4.82 -22.86 15.30
CA GLY A 76 3.98 -23.94 14.76
C GLY A 76 2.46 -23.68 14.79
N LYS A 77 1.99 -22.57 15.38
CA LYS A 77 0.58 -22.19 15.40
C LYS A 77 0.29 -21.08 14.38
N GLU A 78 -0.85 -21.17 13.72
CA GLU A 78 -1.35 -20.15 12.80
C GLU A 78 -2.05 -19.01 13.54
N TYR A 79 -1.82 -17.79 13.07
CA TYR A 79 -2.42 -16.56 13.55
C TYR A 79 -2.78 -15.67 12.37
N THR A 80 -3.72 -14.76 12.58
CA THR A 80 -4.00 -13.68 11.63
C THR A 80 -3.22 -12.44 12.06
N ALA A 81 -2.33 -11.96 11.20
CA ALA A 81 -1.68 -10.67 11.36
C ALA A 81 -2.51 -9.58 10.66
N VAL A 82 -2.52 -8.40 11.27
CA VAL A 82 -3.03 -7.18 10.65
C VAL A 82 -1.89 -6.19 10.60
N LEU A 83 -1.46 -5.82 9.40
CA LEU A 83 -0.60 -4.65 9.19
C LEU A 83 -1.51 -3.45 8.97
N TRP A 84 -1.76 -2.74 10.05
CA TRP A 84 -2.53 -1.51 10.03
C TRP A 84 -1.65 -0.33 9.67
N VAL A 85 -2.08 0.47 8.70
CA VAL A 85 -1.39 1.72 8.33
C VAL A 85 -1.90 2.87 9.22
N GLY A 86 -0.99 3.74 9.64
CA GLY A 86 -1.17 4.67 10.76
C GLY A 86 -2.27 5.74 10.58
N THR A 87 -2.58 6.44 11.67
CA THR A 87 -3.61 7.51 11.77
C THR A 87 -3.10 8.93 11.58
N GLY A 88 -1.83 9.13 11.22
CA GLY A 88 -1.27 10.48 11.09
C GLY A 88 -1.99 11.26 9.99
N LEU A 89 -2.74 12.30 10.32
CA LEU A 89 -3.39 13.10 9.28
C LEU A 89 -2.37 14.01 8.59
N PRO A 90 -2.44 14.16 7.25
CA PRO A 90 -1.70 15.20 6.56
C PRO A 90 -2.05 16.58 7.11
N LYS A 91 -1.07 17.49 7.15
CA LYS A 91 -1.31 18.87 7.58
C LYS A 91 -2.13 19.67 6.56
N ASP A 92 -1.92 19.38 5.28
CA ASP A 92 -2.52 20.12 4.17
C ASP A 92 -3.70 19.36 3.60
N ARG A 93 -4.82 20.06 3.38
CA ARG A 93 -6.06 19.45 2.86
C ARG A 93 -5.89 18.83 1.47
N ASP A 94 -4.98 19.37 0.66
CA ASP A 94 -4.71 18.89 -0.70
C ASP A 94 -3.91 17.57 -0.72
N SER A 95 -3.50 17.07 0.44
CA SER A 95 -2.84 15.77 0.62
C SER A 95 -3.82 14.66 1.06
N ILE A 96 -5.12 14.98 1.17
CA ILE A 96 -6.22 14.08 1.55
C ILE A 96 -7.16 13.89 0.37
#